data_AF-A0A2T5PKP5-F1
#
_entry.id   AF-A0A2T5PKP5-F1
#
_cell.length_a   1.000
_cell.length_b   1.000
_cell.length_c   1.000
_cell.angle_alpha   90.00
_cell.angle_beta   90.00
_cell.angle_gamma   90.00
#
_symmetry.space_group_name_H-M   'P 1'
#
loop_
_entity.id
_entity.type
_entity.pdbx_description
1 polymer ?
#
loop_
_entity_poly.entity_id
_entity_poly.type
_entity_poly.pdbx_seq_one_letter_code
_entity_poly.pdbx_strand_id
1 'polypeptide(L)'
;MNRSDYQRRVITSLSWLKTQVEYHNSLSLTDINHGAEDFYCGLLNLVYGYSLKNINIIDQNAAAIDLGDEQNKIAIQVTSTSVLSKTKYTVEKFIEKELYKKFDRLLILNIVKKTNHEAETIGGTEYSLDTKADILDVEDLIKKITADPDLKKLKAIADFLDAELSLPAQRSLPNEVLTILGIIEHISDENHEDAGGGYLEEPIPEEKIYKRFADHADFLVDAYNDGYIEYGAVLEAVKKESDFGQVKLRRAASYLRKYSDAVLTKCGGDPKVALQQIISDFSALLGNNGYTFDEGAAEFYVIEQLVKCNIFPYKEVSVA
;
A
#
# COMPACT_ATOMS: atom_id res chain seq x y z
N MET A 1 -2.83 -3.01 -20.17
CA MET A 1 -2.84 -1.80 -21.03
C MET A 1 -1.83 -0.80 -20.47
N ASN A 2 -0.96 -0.21 -21.31
CA ASN A 2 0.14 0.67 -20.83
C ASN A 2 -0.36 1.89 -20.03
N ARG A 3 -1.54 2.43 -20.35
CA ARG A 3 -2.17 3.51 -19.58
C ARG A 3 -2.42 3.13 -18.12
N SER A 4 -3.01 1.96 -17.88
CA SER A 4 -3.30 1.47 -16.53
C SER A 4 -2.04 1.27 -15.70
N ASP A 5 -0.94 0.86 -16.34
CA ASP A 5 0.37 0.74 -15.69
C ASP A 5 0.92 2.10 -15.26
N TYR A 6 0.93 3.09 -16.16
CA TYR A 6 1.39 4.44 -15.82
C TYR A 6 0.50 5.12 -14.77
N GLN A 7 -0.82 4.95 -14.85
CA GLN A 7 -1.75 5.45 -13.82
C GLN A 7 -1.42 4.83 -12.45
N ARG A 8 -1.20 3.51 -12.40
CA ARG A 8 -0.80 2.82 -11.17
C ARG A 8 0.51 3.36 -10.61
N ARG A 9 1.56 3.51 -11.44
CA ARG A 9 2.86 4.07 -11.03
C ARG A 9 2.72 5.47 -10.43
N VAL A 10 1.93 6.34 -11.07
CA VAL A 10 1.64 7.69 -10.56
C VAL A 10 0.92 7.62 -9.21
N ILE A 11 -0.16 6.83 -9.11
CA ILE A 11 -0.94 6.68 -7.88
C ILE A 11 -0.05 6.19 -6.74
N THR A 12 0.70 5.11 -6.95
CA THR A 12 1.59 4.51 -5.94
C THR A 12 2.65 5.51 -5.46
N SER A 13 3.34 6.18 -6.39
CA SER A 13 4.42 7.11 -6.08
C SER A 13 3.95 8.30 -5.26
N LEU A 14 2.88 8.96 -5.69
CA LEU A 14 2.36 10.15 -5.01
C LEU A 14 1.67 9.80 -3.68
N SER A 15 1.03 8.63 -3.59
CA SER A 15 0.45 8.14 -2.32
C SER A 15 1.54 7.83 -1.30
N TRP A 16 2.62 7.17 -1.72
CA TRP A 16 3.76 6.90 -0.85
C TRP A 16 4.39 8.20 -0.32
N LEU A 17 4.63 9.18 -1.20
CA LEU A 17 5.19 10.48 -0.79
C LEU A 17 4.30 11.20 0.22
N LYS A 18 2.98 11.25 -0.04
CA LYS A 18 1.99 11.80 0.89
C LYS A 18 2.10 11.13 2.27
N THR A 19 2.11 9.80 2.31
CA THR A 19 2.23 9.03 3.56
C THR A 19 3.55 9.31 4.28
N GLN A 20 4.69 9.37 3.57
CA GLN A 20 5.97 9.72 4.20
C GLN A 20 5.92 11.11 4.85
N VAL A 21 5.34 12.09 4.15
CA VAL A 21 5.18 13.45 4.68
C VAL A 21 4.27 13.49 5.90
N GLU A 22 3.15 12.76 5.88
CA GLU A 22 2.25 12.64 7.04
C GLU A 22 2.97 12.05 8.25
N TYR A 23 3.76 10.98 8.07
CA TYR A 23 4.58 10.40 9.14
C TYR A 23 5.62 11.39 9.67
N HIS A 24 6.42 12.01 8.79
CA HIS A 24 7.44 12.97 9.21
C HIS A 24 6.85 14.17 9.96
N ASN A 25 5.71 14.70 9.50
CA ASN A 25 4.99 15.77 10.20
C ASN A 25 4.56 15.33 11.60
N SER A 26 4.01 14.12 11.76
CA SER A 26 3.61 13.59 13.07
C SER A 26 4.78 13.42 14.04
N LEU A 27 5.98 13.19 13.50
CA LEU A 27 7.23 13.09 14.25
C LEU A 27 7.95 14.43 14.42
N SER A 28 7.36 15.55 13.95
CA SER A 28 7.97 16.89 13.96
C SER A 28 9.31 16.98 13.20
N LEU A 29 9.51 16.14 12.19
CA LEU A 29 10.70 16.13 11.34
C LEU A 29 10.46 17.00 10.09
N THR A 30 10.98 18.23 10.08
CA THR A 30 10.67 19.23 9.03
C THR A 30 11.62 19.25 7.83
N ASP A 31 12.67 18.40 7.83
CA ASP A 31 13.74 18.42 6.80
C ASP A 31 13.28 17.98 5.39
N ILE A 32 12.07 17.43 5.23
CA ILE A 32 11.53 17.04 3.92
C ILE A 32 11.24 18.26 3.01
N ASN A 33 11.01 19.44 3.58
CA ASN A 33 10.42 20.55 2.83
C ASN A 33 11.31 21.11 1.71
N HIS A 34 12.63 21.20 1.88
CA HIS A 34 13.51 21.74 0.82
C HIS A 34 13.61 20.83 -0.41
N GLY A 35 13.70 19.51 -0.21
CA GLY A 35 13.73 18.56 -1.33
C GLY A 35 12.38 18.47 -2.06
N ALA A 36 11.29 18.76 -1.37
CA ALA A 36 9.95 18.74 -1.95
C ALA A 36 9.74 19.86 -2.98
N GLU A 37 10.29 21.06 -2.76
CA GLU A 37 10.12 22.21 -3.67
C GLU A 37 10.63 21.90 -5.08
N ASP A 38 11.87 21.42 -5.21
CA ASP A 38 12.48 21.12 -6.51
C ASP A 38 11.77 19.94 -7.20
N PHE A 39 11.41 18.91 -6.44
CA PHE A 39 10.60 17.79 -6.93
C PHE A 39 9.25 18.27 -7.50
N TYR A 40 8.49 19.06 -6.74
CA TYR A 40 7.20 19.57 -7.18
C TYR A 40 7.33 20.59 -8.31
N CYS A 41 8.43 21.35 -8.38
CA CYS A 41 8.74 22.21 -9.52
C CYS A 41 8.80 21.40 -10.84
N GLY A 42 9.60 20.33 -10.86
CA GLY A 42 9.70 19.43 -12.01
C GLY A 42 8.36 18.77 -12.36
N LEU A 43 7.67 18.24 -11.34
CA LEU A 43 6.38 17.58 -11.52
C LEU A 43 5.32 18.52 -12.09
N LEU A 44 5.14 19.70 -11.50
CA LEU A 44 4.10 20.65 -11.91
C LEU A 44 4.36 21.23 -13.30
N ASN A 45 5.63 21.40 -13.68
CA ASN A 45 5.98 21.75 -15.07
C ASN A 45 5.52 20.67 -16.06
N LEU A 46 5.68 19.39 -15.74
CA LEU A 46 5.16 18.29 -16.57
C LEU A 46 3.63 18.23 -16.59
N VAL A 47 2.97 18.46 -15.45
CA VAL A 47 1.51 18.35 -15.32
C VAL A 47 0.78 19.49 -16.02
N TYR A 48 1.26 20.72 -15.88
CA TYR A 48 0.56 21.91 -16.36
C TYR A 48 1.19 22.53 -17.61
N GLY A 49 2.40 22.12 -17.99
CA GLY A 49 3.15 22.76 -19.07
C GLY A 49 3.70 24.13 -18.68
N TYR A 50 3.91 24.36 -17.38
CA TYR A 50 4.50 25.59 -16.86
C TYR A 50 6.03 25.62 -17.03
N SER A 51 6.61 26.77 -16.73
CA SER A 51 8.04 27.06 -16.64
C SER A 51 8.40 27.57 -15.23
N LEU A 52 7.88 26.89 -14.21
CA LEU A 52 8.15 27.17 -12.80
C LEU A 52 9.64 27.07 -12.50
N LYS A 53 10.10 27.95 -11.62
CA LYS A 53 11.42 27.93 -11.01
C LYS A 53 11.29 28.09 -9.50
N ASN A 54 12.20 27.47 -8.76
CA ASN A 54 12.31 27.70 -7.32
C ASN A 54 12.76 29.15 -7.09
N ILE A 55 11.90 29.93 -6.43
CA ILE A 55 12.13 31.35 -6.17
C ILE A 55 13.11 31.54 -5.00
N ASN A 56 13.15 30.62 -4.04
CA ASN A 56 14.11 30.68 -2.92
C ASN A 56 15.58 30.64 -3.41
N ILE A 57 15.84 30.03 -4.57
CA ILE A 57 17.16 30.02 -5.23
C ILE A 57 17.49 31.39 -5.88
N ILE A 58 16.47 32.13 -6.32
CA ILE A 58 16.62 33.35 -7.12
C ILE A 58 16.53 34.62 -6.26
N ASP A 59 15.63 34.63 -5.27
CA ASP A 59 15.39 35.73 -4.34
C ASP A 59 14.95 35.21 -2.96
N GLN A 60 15.87 35.23 -2.01
CA GLN A 60 15.64 34.80 -0.63
C GLN A 60 14.57 35.63 0.11
N ASN A 61 14.20 36.81 -0.43
CA ASN A 61 13.17 37.66 0.17
C ASN A 61 11.74 37.22 -0.19
N ALA A 62 11.55 36.20 -1.04
CA ALA A 62 10.23 35.75 -1.50
C ALA A 62 9.51 34.77 -0.57
N ALA A 63 9.73 34.85 0.76
CA ALA A 63 9.28 33.90 1.80
C ALA A 63 7.78 33.50 1.88
N ALA A 64 6.93 33.95 0.94
CA ALA A 64 5.52 33.60 0.85
C ALA A 64 5.21 32.54 -0.24
N ILE A 65 6.11 32.36 -1.22
CA ILE A 65 5.93 31.48 -2.38
C ILE A 65 7.21 30.71 -2.61
N ASP A 66 7.10 29.43 -2.99
CA ASP A 66 8.28 28.59 -3.23
C ASP A 66 8.63 28.56 -4.73
N LEU A 67 7.60 28.49 -5.59
CA LEU A 67 7.76 28.35 -7.03
C LEU A 67 7.09 29.52 -7.77
N GLY A 68 7.67 29.94 -8.89
CA GLY A 68 7.06 30.96 -9.74
C GLY A 68 7.39 30.80 -11.21
N ASP A 69 6.40 31.13 -12.03
CA ASP A 69 6.47 31.20 -13.48
C ASP A 69 6.04 32.60 -13.90
N GLU A 70 6.99 33.42 -14.32
CA GLU A 70 6.72 34.80 -14.72
C GLU A 70 6.01 34.91 -16.08
N GLN A 71 6.16 33.91 -16.95
CA GLN A 71 5.53 33.93 -18.27
C GLN A 71 4.03 33.66 -18.16
N ASN A 72 3.69 32.60 -17.41
CA ASN A 72 2.30 32.27 -17.10
C ASN A 72 1.74 33.11 -15.94
N LYS A 73 2.59 33.89 -15.26
CA LYS A 73 2.26 34.71 -14.09
C LYS A 73 1.60 33.90 -12.96
N ILE A 74 2.16 32.73 -12.68
CA ILE A 74 1.68 31.83 -11.62
C ILE A 74 2.73 31.73 -10.52
N ALA A 75 2.28 31.82 -9.28
CA ALA A 75 3.06 31.50 -8.09
C ALA A 75 2.46 30.29 -7.38
N ILE A 76 3.30 29.46 -6.77
CA ILE A 76 2.86 28.26 -6.04
C ILE A 76 3.60 28.19 -4.71
N GLN A 77 2.83 28.02 -3.63
CA GLN A 77 3.36 27.55 -2.35
C GLN A 77 3.16 26.04 -2.25
N VAL A 78 4.21 25.31 -1.94
CA VAL A 78 4.18 23.90 -1.57
C VAL A 78 4.22 23.82 -0.04
N THR A 79 3.36 22.99 0.55
CA THR A 79 3.28 22.87 2.01
C THR A 79 2.97 21.45 2.44
N SER A 80 3.65 20.99 3.49
CA SER A 80 3.36 19.71 4.13
C SER A 80 2.15 19.76 5.08
N THR A 81 1.56 20.93 5.32
CA THR A 81 0.43 21.10 6.23
C THR A 81 -0.80 21.64 5.51
N SER A 82 -1.99 21.17 5.92
CA SER A 82 -3.30 21.64 5.44
C SER A 82 -3.97 22.64 6.40
N VAL A 83 -3.22 23.17 7.37
CA VAL A 83 -3.73 24.13 8.35
C VAL A 83 -3.99 25.48 7.68
N LEU A 84 -5.23 25.96 7.76
CA LEU A 84 -5.68 27.20 7.13
C LEU A 84 -4.88 28.44 7.55
N SER A 85 -4.33 28.49 8.77
CA SER A 85 -3.51 29.62 9.22
C SER A 85 -2.23 29.78 8.38
N LYS A 86 -1.67 28.67 7.86
CA LYS A 86 -0.52 28.72 6.94
C LYS A 86 -0.92 29.35 5.61
N THR A 87 -2.06 28.94 5.05
CA THR A 87 -2.62 29.54 3.84
C THR A 87 -2.88 31.04 4.03
N LYS A 88 -3.53 31.44 5.13
CA LYS A 88 -3.78 32.86 5.45
C LYS A 88 -2.48 33.65 5.50
N TYR A 89 -1.49 33.15 6.23
CA TYR A 89 -0.18 33.77 6.33
C TYR A 89 0.50 33.94 4.96
N THR A 90 0.45 32.91 4.11
CA THR A 90 0.98 32.96 2.74
C THR A 90 0.28 34.04 1.90
N VAL A 91 -1.06 34.10 1.93
CA VAL A 91 -1.82 35.12 1.19
C VAL A 91 -1.53 36.53 1.72
N GLU A 92 -1.49 36.71 3.03
CA GLU A 92 -1.13 38.00 3.66
C GLU A 92 0.25 38.47 3.21
N LYS A 93 1.25 37.57 3.20
CA LYS A 93 2.60 37.90 2.74
C LYS A 93 2.68 38.14 1.23
N PHE A 94 1.85 37.47 0.44
CA PHE A 94 1.74 37.69 -1.00
C PHE A 94 1.21 39.11 -1.31
N ILE A 95 0.25 39.59 -0.51
CA ILE A 95 -0.29 40.95 -0.59
C ILE A 95 0.72 41.98 -0.06
N GLU A 96 1.28 41.77 1.13
CA GLU A 96 2.25 42.68 1.78
C GLU A 96 3.45 42.98 0.89
N LYS A 97 3.91 41.97 0.13
CA LYS A 97 5.04 42.09 -0.80
C LYS A 97 4.65 42.49 -2.22
N GLU A 98 3.37 42.80 -2.45
CA GLU A 98 2.81 43.18 -3.74
C GLU A 98 3.08 42.16 -4.87
N LEU A 99 3.23 40.87 -4.54
CA LEU A 99 3.55 39.82 -5.51
C LEU A 99 2.43 39.60 -6.52
N TYR A 100 1.19 39.96 -6.15
CA TYR A 100 0.03 39.98 -7.04
C TYR A 100 0.18 40.93 -8.25
N LYS A 101 1.13 41.88 -8.22
CA LYS A 101 1.45 42.72 -9.38
C LYS A 101 2.24 41.97 -10.45
N LYS A 102 2.92 40.89 -10.06
CA LYS A 102 3.77 40.06 -10.91
C LYS A 102 3.10 38.75 -11.30
N PHE A 103 2.39 38.14 -10.36
CA PHE A 103 1.70 36.87 -10.54
C PHE A 103 0.19 37.08 -10.41
N ASP A 104 -0.54 36.72 -11.46
CA ASP A 104 -2.00 36.88 -11.54
C ASP A 104 -2.72 35.82 -10.67
N ARG A 105 -2.05 34.70 -10.35
CA ARG A 105 -2.62 33.59 -9.58
C ARG A 105 -1.61 32.97 -8.62
N LEU A 106 -2.02 32.78 -7.37
CA LEU A 106 -1.33 32.03 -6.33
C LEU A 106 -2.04 30.70 -6.09
N LEU A 107 -1.32 29.59 -6.22
CA LEU A 107 -1.78 28.24 -5.87
C LEU A 107 -1.14 27.78 -4.57
N ILE A 108 -1.90 27.03 -3.76
CA ILE A 108 -1.40 26.34 -2.57
C ILE A 108 -1.50 24.85 -2.82
N LEU A 109 -0.35 24.17 -2.87
CA LEU A 109 -0.28 22.72 -2.99
C LEU A 109 0.01 22.11 -1.61
N ASN A 110 -1.01 21.48 -1.03
CA ASN A 110 -0.87 20.67 0.16
C ASN A 110 -0.39 19.27 -0.24
N ILE A 111 0.77 18.85 0.29
CA ILE A 111 1.27 17.49 0.08
C ILE A 111 0.35 16.47 0.78
N VAL A 112 -0.21 16.88 1.91
CA VAL A 112 -1.20 16.12 2.68
C VAL A 112 -2.62 16.50 2.27
N LYS A 113 -3.60 15.71 2.70
CA LYS A 113 -5.01 15.97 2.39
C LYS A 113 -5.44 17.38 2.84
N LYS A 114 -6.06 18.15 1.95
CA LYS A 114 -6.57 19.47 2.30
C LYS A 114 -7.77 19.37 3.24
N THR A 115 -7.93 20.37 4.10
CA THR A 115 -9.12 20.48 4.96
C THR A 115 -10.23 21.21 4.23
N ASN A 116 -11.49 20.90 4.55
CA ASN A 116 -12.60 21.70 4.04
C ASN A 116 -12.53 23.10 4.67
N HIS A 117 -12.62 24.13 3.83
CA HIS A 117 -12.61 25.51 4.26
C HIS A 117 -14.02 26.08 4.20
N GLU A 118 -14.50 26.64 5.33
CA GLU A 118 -15.81 27.29 5.39
C GLU A 118 -15.84 28.60 4.58
N ALA A 119 -14.72 29.32 4.56
CA ALA A 119 -14.56 30.54 3.77
C ALA A 119 -14.31 30.19 2.30
N GLU A 120 -15.09 30.78 1.39
CA GLU A 120 -14.90 30.61 -0.06
C GLU A 120 -13.63 31.30 -0.57
N THR A 121 -13.19 32.36 0.12
CA THR A 121 -12.00 33.11 -0.25
C THR A 121 -11.14 33.49 0.95
N ILE A 122 -9.85 33.72 0.70
CA ILE A 122 -8.87 34.21 1.67
C ILE A 122 -8.11 35.38 1.04
N GLY A 123 -8.06 36.53 1.71
CA GLY A 123 -7.32 37.70 1.24
C GLY A 123 -8.03 39.02 1.53
N GLY A 124 -7.73 40.01 0.70
CA GLY A 124 -8.20 41.39 0.83
C GLY A 124 -8.74 41.95 -0.48
N THR A 125 -8.77 43.28 -0.58
CA THR A 125 -9.26 43.99 -1.78
C THR A 125 -8.28 43.89 -2.95
N GLU A 126 -7.00 43.80 -2.65
CA GLU A 126 -5.90 43.77 -3.62
C GLU A 126 -5.78 42.41 -4.29
N TYR A 127 -5.96 41.34 -3.52
CA TYR A 127 -5.90 39.97 -4.00
C TYR A 127 -6.75 39.07 -3.10
N SER A 128 -7.43 38.10 -3.72
CA SER A 128 -8.28 37.14 -3.05
C SER A 128 -8.06 35.77 -3.66
N LEU A 129 -7.69 34.80 -2.82
CA LEU A 129 -7.47 33.41 -3.20
C LEU A 129 -8.78 32.62 -3.08
N ASP A 130 -9.13 31.83 -4.09
CA ASP A 130 -10.30 30.95 -4.06
C ASP A 130 -9.94 29.62 -3.36
N THR A 131 -10.58 29.33 -2.23
CA THR A 131 -10.21 28.18 -1.40
C THR A 131 -10.52 26.84 -2.05
N LYS A 132 -11.40 26.78 -3.06
CA LYS A 132 -11.76 25.56 -3.78
C LYS A 132 -10.91 25.38 -5.03
N ALA A 133 -10.66 26.47 -5.76
CA ALA A 133 -9.97 26.43 -7.05
C ALA A 133 -8.44 26.52 -6.94
N ASP A 134 -7.93 27.22 -5.93
CA ASP A 134 -6.50 27.54 -5.80
C ASP A 134 -5.78 26.73 -4.72
N ILE A 135 -6.53 26.04 -3.84
CA ILE A 135 -5.98 25.10 -2.85
C ILE A 135 -6.15 23.68 -3.37
N LEU A 136 -5.03 23.09 -3.75
CA LEU A 136 -4.93 21.74 -4.28
C LEU A 136 -4.28 20.83 -3.25
N ASP A 137 -4.59 19.54 -3.33
CA ASP A 137 -3.80 18.50 -2.68
C ASP A 137 -3.29 17.46 -3.66
N VAL A 138 -2.54 16.49 -3.13
CA VAL A 138 -2.01 15.37 -3.93
C VAL A 138 -3.12 14.52 -4.56
N GLU A 139 -4.30 14.41 -3.95
CA GLU A 139 -5.42 13.67 -4.56
C GLU A 139 -5.98 14.40 -5.78
N ASP A 140 -6.08 15.73 -5.72
CA ASP A 140 -6.44 16.55 -6.88
C ASP A 140 -5.40 16.41 -8.01
N LEU A 141 -4.12 16.39 -7.65
CA LEU A 141 -3.03 16.21 -8.61
C LEU A 141 -3.09 14.84 -9.28
N ILE A 142 -3.28 13.76 -8.51
CA ILE A 142 -3.45 12.39 -9.03
C ILE A 142 -4.65 12.32 -9.99
N LYS A 143 -5.80 12.88 -9.60
CA LYS A 143 -7.00 12.91 -10.46
C LYS A 143 -6.71 13.62 -11.78
N LYS A 144 -6.03 14.77 -11.72
CA LYS A 144 -5.68 15.54 -12.92
C LYS A 144 -4.74 14.76 -13.84
N ILE A 145 -3.69 14.14 -13.29
CA ILE A 145 -2.71 13.38 -14.07
C ILE A 145 -3.37 12.14 -14.71
N THR A 146 -4.13 11.38 -13.92
CA THR A 146 -4.69 10.11 -14.37
C THR A 146 -5.83 10.27 -15.37
N ALA A 147 -6.55 11.40 -15.33
CA ALA A 147 -7.59 11.75 -16.30
C ALA A 147 -7.03 12.32 -17.62
N ASP A 148 -5.74 12.67 -17.70
CA ASP A 148 -5.16 13.27 -18.90
C ASP A 148 -5.16 12.26 -20.09
N PRO A 149 -5.76 12.60 -21.24
CA PRO A 149 -5.83 11.70 -22.40
C PRO A 149 -4.48 11.53 -23.11
N ASP A 150 -3.48 12.39 -22.86
CA ASP A 150 -2.16 12.28 -23.47
C ASP A 150 -1.31 11.19 -22.80
N LEU A 151 -1.16 10.06 -23.50
CA LEU A 151 -0.37 8.93 -23.03
C LEU A 151 1.13 9.25 -22.93
N LYS A 152 1.67 10.13 -23.78
CA LYS A 152 3.09 10.49 -23.76
C LYS A 152 3.40 11.33 -22.53
N LYS A 153 2.52 12.29 -22.22
CA LYS A 153 2.61 13.11 -21.01
C LYS A 153 2.48 12.25 -19.75
N LEU A 154 1.49 11.35 -19.72
CA LEU A 154 1.32 10.41 -18.60
C LEU A 154 2.56 9.54 -18.39
N LYS A 155 3.16 9.02 -19.46
CA LYS A 155 4.42 8.27 -19.40
C LYS A 155 5.57 9.12 -18.86
N ALA A 156 5.74 10.35 -19.36
CA ALA A 156 6.79 11.25 -18.92
C ALA A 156 6.69 11.58 -17.43
N ILE A 157 5.47 11.78 -16.92
CA ILE A 157 5.21 11.97 -15.49
C ILE A 157 5.56 10.70 -14.70
N ALA A 158 5.13 9.52 -15.15
CA ALA A 158 5.46 8.27 -14.48
C ALA A 158 6.98 8.01 -14.43
N ASP A 159 7.69 8.28 -15.53
CA ASP A 159 9.15 8.11 -15.60
C ASP A 159 9.89 9.13 -14.72
N PHE A 160 9.39 10.37 -14.65
CA PHE A 160 9.91 11.38 -13.71
C PHE A 160 9.76 10.92 -12.26
N LEU A 161 8.58 10.42 -11.88
CA LEU A 161 8.33 9.93 -10.52
C LEU A 161 9.24 8.76 -10.16
N ASP A 162 9.44 7.80 -11.06
CA ASP A 162 10.34 6.66 -10.84
C ASP A 162 11.82 7.08 -10.71
N ALA A 163 12.22 8.16 -11.38
CA ALA A 163 13.58 8.68 -11.32
C ALA A 163 13.86 9.48 -10.03
N GLU A 164 12.88 10.28 -9.60
CA GLU A 164 13.00 11.13 -8.40
C GLU A 164 12.74 10.35 -7.10
N LEU A 165 11.89 9.33 -7.13
CA LEU A 165 11.47 8.59 -5.95
C LEU A 165 12.07 7.19 -5.94
N SER A 166 12.99 6.96 -4.99
CA SER A 166 13.46 5.61 -4.66
C SER A 166 12.43 4.90 -3.78
N LEU A 167 11.33 4.46 -4.39
CA LEU A 167 10.36 3.62 -3.69
C LEU A 167 11.06 2.34 -3.22
N PRO A 168 10.86 1.91 -1.96
CA PRO A 168 11.36 0.62 -1.53
C PRO A 168 10.81 -0.43 -2.50
N ALA A 169 11.71 -1.14 -3.18
CA ALA A 169 11.31 -2.14 -4.15
C ALA A 169 10.31 -3.07 -3.47
N GLN A 170 9.10 -3.17 -4.03
CA GLN A 170 8.14 -4.18 -3.64
C GLN A 170 8.85 -5.50 -3.94
N ARG A 171 9.44 -6.14 -2.92
CA ARG A 171 10.08 -7.44 -3.12
C ARG A 171 8.97 -8.35 -3.59
N SER A 172 9.03 -8.75 -4.86
CA SER A 172 8.07 -9.70 -5.39
C SER A 172 8.17 -10.96 -4.56
N LEU A 173 7.09 -11.33 -3.87
CA LEU A 173 7.03 -12.60 -3.19
C LEU A 173 7.15 -13.73 -4.22
N PRO A 174 7.75 -14.88 -3.87
CA PRO A 174 7.73 -16.05 -4.72
C PRO A 174 6.30 -16.40 -5.14
N ASN A 175 6.12 -16.91 -6.36
CA ASN A 175 4.79 -17.25 -6.88
C ASN A 175 4.07 -18.29 -6.00
N GLU A 176 4.82 -19.16 -5.34
CA GLU A 176 4.32 -20.11 -4.35
C GLU A 176 3.70 -19.42 -3.14
N VAL A 177 4.36 -18.36 -2.64
CA VAL A 177 3.86 -17.55 -1.53
C VAL A 177 2.62 -16.79 -1.98
N LEU A 178 2.65 -16.14 -3.15
CA LEU A 178 1.48 -15.45 -3.71
C LEU A 178 0.27 -16.39 -3.90
N THR A 179 0.52 -17.65 -4.29
CA THR A 179 -0.52 -18.66 -4.40
C THR A 179 -1.14 -18.97 -3.03
N ILE A 180 -0.32 -19.11 -1.98
CA ILE A 180 -0.79 -19.35 -0.62
C ILE A 180 -1.60 -18.17 -0.10
N LEU A 181 -1.07 -16.95 -0.25
CA LEU A 181 -1.76 -15.72 0.19
C LEU A 181 -3.09 -15.54 -0.54
N GLY A 182 -3.13 -15.79 -1.85
CA GLY A 182 -4.35 -15.74 -2.64
C GLY A 182 -5.39 -16.76 -2.18
N ILE A 183 -5.00 -17.99 -1.84
CA ILE A 183 -5.95 -18.98 -1.31
C ILE A 183 -6.52 -18.50 0.02
N ILE A 184 -5.67 -18.02 0.93
CA ILE A 184 -6.13 -17.54 2.25
C ILE A 184 -7.11 -16.36 2.09
N GLU A 185 -6.80 -15.40 1.21
CA GLU A 185 -7.70 -14.29 0.91
C GLU A 185 -9.06 -14.75 0.36
N HIS A 186 -9.09 -15.75 -0.52
CA HIS A 186 -10.36 -16.22 -1.10
C HIS A 186 -11.20 -16.98 -0.07
N ILE A 187 -10.59 -17.81 0.77
CA ILE A 187 -11.35 -18.53 1.81
C ILE A 187 -11.81 -17.59 2.94
N SER A 188 -11.19 -16.42 3.09
CA SER A 188 -11.63 -15.35 4.00
C SER A 188 -12.84 -14.55 3.48
N ASP A 189 -13.28 -14.74 2.24
CA ASP A 189 -14.42 -14.00 1.70
C ASP A 189 -15.75 -14.54 2.26
N GLU A 190 -16.30 -13.85 3.25
CA GLU A 190 -17.61 -14.14 3.85
C GLU A 190 -18.78 -14.04 2.86
N ASN A 191 -18.56 -13.41 1.68
CA ASN A 191 -19.58 -13.28 0.63
C ASN A 191 -19.49 -14.37 -0.45
N HIS A 192 -18.54 -15.30 -0.34
CA HIS A 192 -18.40 -16.40 -1.28
C HIS A 192 -19.65 -17.30 -1.24
N GLU A 193 -20.09 -17.82 -2.40
CA GLU A 193 -21.34 -18.60 -2.49
C GLU A 193 -21.35 -19.88 -1.65
N ASP A 194 -20.16 -20.43 -1.40
CA ASP A 194 -19.91 -21.62 -0.58
C ASP A 194 -19.51 -21.30 0.89
N ALA A 195 -19.49 -20.03 1.32
CA ALA A 195 -19.09 -19.64 2.67
C ALA A 195 -20.01 -20.26 3.74
N GLY A 196 -19.42 -20.82 4.81
CA GLY A 196 -20.17 -21.54 5.85
C GLY A 196 -20.85 -22.83 5.37
N GLY A 197 -20.60 -23.26 4.14
CA GLY A 197 -21.14 -24.50 3.55
C GLY A 197 -20.32 -25.75 3.87
N GLY A 198 -19.28 -25.64 4.70
CA GLY A 198 -18.44 -26.76 5.09
C GLY A 198 -19.24 -27.78 5.89
N TYR A 199 -19.26 -29.05 5.44
CA TYR A 199 -19.89 -30.14 6.17
C TYR A 199 -18.87 -31.24 6.47
N LEU A 200 -18.77 -31.59 7.75
CA LEU A 200 -17.94 -32.69 8.24
C LEU A 200 -18.82 -33.95 8.32
N GLU A 201 -18.72 -34.84 7.33
CA GLU A 201 -19.22 -36.20 7.49
C GLU A 201 -18.20 -37.07 8.26
N GLU A 202 -16.90 -36.71 8.19
CA GLU A 202 -15.79 -36.80 9.19
C GLU A 202 -14.41 -36.62 8.49
N PRO A 203 -13.42 -35.97 9.12
CA PRO A 203 -12.01 -36.28 8.90
C PRO A 203 -11.35 -36.61 10.24
N ILE A 204 -10.91 -37.87 10.39
CA ILE A 204 -10.07 -38.26 11.51
C ILE A 204 -8.74 -37.51 11.36
N PRO A 205 -8.29 -36.77 12.38
CA PRO A 205 -6.96 -36.18 12.39
C PRO A 205 -5.96 -37.31 12.22
N GLU A 206 -5.26 -37.29 11.09
CA GLU A 206 -4.29 -38.32 10.75
C GLU A 206 -3.28 -38.49 11.89
N GLU A 207 -2.67 -39.68 11.95
CA GLU A 207 -1.61 -40.05 12.89
C GLU A 207 -0.58 -38.95 13.15
N LYS A 208 -0.38 -38.02 12.21
CA LYS A 208 0.57 -36.92 12.32
C LYS A 208 0.27 -35.92 13.43
N ILE A 209 -0.97 -35.44 13.59
CA ILE A 209 -1.31 -34.50 14.67
C ILE A 209 -1.11 -35.22 16.00
N TYR A 210 -1.69 -36.41 16.16
CA TYR A 210 -1.54 -37.21 17.38
C TYR A 210 -0.08 -37.62 17.68
N LYS A 211 0.74 -37.93 16.67
CA LYS A 211 2.16 -38.32 16.85
C LYS A 211 3.07 -37.14 17.20
N ARG A 212 2.86 -35.96 16.61
CA ARG A 212 3.77 -34.80 16.77
C ARG A 212 3.28 -33.76 17.78
N PHE A 213 1.99 -33.75 18.06
CA PHE A 213 1.32 -32.76 18.89
C PHE A 213 0.48 -33.44 19.98
N ALA A 214 0.88 -34.60 20.51
CA ALA A 214 0.08 -35.40 21.44
C ALA A 214 -0.61 -34.58 22.55
N ASP A 215 0.11 -33.72 23.27
CA ASP A 215 -0.47 -32.90 24.36
C ASP A 215 -1.30 -31.69 23.88
N HIS A 216 -1.36 -31.44 22.58
CA HIS A 216 -2.07 -30.32 21.96
C HIS A 216 -2.99 -30.79 20.81
N ALA A 217 -3.17 -32.11 20.68
CA ALA A 217 -3.88 -32.71 19.56
C ALA A 217 -5.34 -32.28 19.60
N ASP A 218 -6.01 -32.42 20.75
CA ASP A 218 -7.42 -32.05 20.91
C ASP A 218 -7.68 -30.60 20.44
N PHE A 219 -6.84 -29.64 20.84
CA PHE A 219 -6.95 -28.25 20.38
C PHE A 219 -6.80 -28.11 18.86
N LEU A 220 -5.79 -28.73 18.25
CA LEU A 220 -5.57 -28.62 16.79
C LEU A 220 -6.67 -29.32 15.99
N VAL A 221 -7.26 -30.36 16.57
CA VAL A 221 -8.38 -31.09 15.98
C VAL A 221 -9.64 -30.26 16.02
N ASP A 222 -9.94 -29.65 17.17
CA ASP A 222 -11.07 -28.73 17.32
C ASP A 222 -10.91 -27.53 16.38
N ALA A 223 -9.73 -26.90 16.36
CA ALA A 223 -9.43 -25.78 15.46
C ALA A 223 -9.56 -26.15 13.97
N TYR A 224 -9.13 -27.37 13.58
CA TYR A 224 -9.34 -27.86 12.23
C TYR A 224 -10.83 -28.04 11.90
N ASN A 225 -11.59 -28.65 12.81
CA ASN A 225 -13.01 -28.92 12.61
C ASN A 225 -13.82 -27.63 12.50
N ASP A 226 -13.61 -26.70 13.43
CA ASP A 226 -14.27 -25.39 13.44
C ASP A 226 -13.94 -24.62 12.16
N GLY A 227 -12.66 -24.55 11.78
CA GLY A 227 -12.25 -23.91 10.54
C GLY A 227 -12.78 -24.62 9.28
N TYR A 228 -12.95 -25.94 9.31
CA TYR A 228 -13.47 -26.67 8.15
C TYR A 228 -14.95 -26.37 7.90
N ILE A 229 -15.74 -26.16 8.96
CA ILE A 229 -17.14 -25.75 8.85
C ILE A 229 -17.24 -24.38 8.15
N GLU A 230 -16.40 -23.43 8.55
CA GLU A 230 -16.42 -22.06 8.03
C GLU A 230 -15.82 -21.95 6.63
N TYR A 231 -14.62 -22.50 6.43
CA TYR A 231 -13.79 -22.25 5.25
C TYR A 231 -13.66 -23.44 4.29
N GLY A 232 -14.04 -24.64 4.71
CA GLY A 232 -13.72 -25.89 4.00
C GLY A 232 -14.36 -25.98 2.61
N ALA A 233 -15.63 -25.60 2.48
CA ALA A 233 -16.33 -25.64 1.18
C ALA A 233 -15.73 -24.62 0.20
N VAL A 234 -15.48 -23.38 0.64
CA VAL A 234 -14.80 -22.34 -0.15
C VAL A 234 -13.42 -22.82 -0.59
N LEU A 235 -12.64 -23.42 0.32
CA LEU A 235 -11.31 -23.93 -0.01
C LEU A 235 -11.35 -24.98 -1.13
N GLU A 236 -12.35 -25.87 -1.15
CA GLU A 236 -12.51 -26.88 -2.20
C GLU A 236 -13.03 -26.29 -3.52
N ALA A 237 -13.79 -25.19 -3.48
CA ALA A 237 -14.17 -24.42 -4.67
C ALA A 237 -12.96 -23.70 -5.27
N VAL A 238 -12.22 -22.94 -4.46
CA VAL A 238 -11.02 -22.18 -4.84
C VAL A 238 -9.96 -23.08 -5.50
N LYS A 239 -9.75 -24.29 -4.97
CA LYS A 239 -8.81 -25.28 -5.56
C LYS A 239 -9.19 -25.74 -6.98
N LYS A 240 -10.45 -25.56 -7.40
CA LYS A 240 -10.94 -25.93 -8.74
C LYS A 240 -10.88 -24.78 -9.74
N GLU A 241 -10.68 -23.56 -9.27
CA GLU A 241 -10.58 -22.38 -10.12
C GLU A 241 -9.35 -22.42 -11.03
N SER A 242 -9.44 -21.80 -12.21
CA SER A 242 -8.31 -21.70 -13.14
C SER A 242 -7.12 -20.96 -12.55
N ASP A 243 -7.39 -20.00 -11.66
CA ASP A 243 -6.38 -19.15 -11.04
C ASP A 243 -5.51 -19.91 -10.03
N PHE A 244 -5.99 -21.03 -9.48
CA PHE A 244 -5.28 -21.92 -8.56
C PHE A 244 -5.06 -23.33 -9.15
N GLY A 245 -4.78 -23.42 -10.46
CA GLY A 245 -4.59 -24.72 -11.12
C GLY A 245 -3.56 -25.65 -10.46
N GLN A 246 -3.69 -26.96 -10.69
CA GLN A 246 -2.93 -28.03 -10.02
C GLN A 246 -1.40 -27.85 -9.95
N VAL A 247 -0.79 -27.17 -10.94
CA VAL A 247 0.65 -26.88 -10.93
C VAL A 247 1.00 -25.88 -9.82
N LYS A 248 0.20 -24.83 -9.64
CA LYS A 248 0.41 -23.81 -8.59
C LYS A 248 0.25 -24.43 -7.21
N LEU A 249 -0.82 -25.20 -7.00
CA LEU A 249 -1.06 -25.93 -5.74
C LEU A 249 0.09 -26.88 -5.38
N ARG A 250 0.61 -27.64 -6.34
CA ARG A 250 1.77 -28.52 -6.09
C ARG A 250 3.04 -27.75 -5.73
N ARG A 251 3.28 -26.59 -6.34
CA ARG A 251 4.43 -25.74 -6.02
C ARG A 251 4.29 -25.09 -4.64
N ALA A 252 3.09 -24.59 -4.30
CA ALA A 252 2.76 -24.09 -2.96
C ALA A 252 3.00 -25.16 -1.88
N ALA A 253 2.50 -26.38 -2.10
CA ALA A 253 2.76 -27.51 -1.21
C ALA A 253 4.26 -27.83 -1.06
N SER A 254 5.02 -27.81 -2.16
CA SER A 254 6.48 -28.03 -2.12
C SER A 254 7.22 -26.92 -1.36
N TYR A 255 6.78 -25.67 -1.51
CA TYR A 255 7.30 -24.55 -0.75
C TYR A 255 7.04 -24.74 0.75
N LEU A 256 5.80 -25.03 1.14
CA LEU A 256 5.42 -25.25 2.55
C LEU A 256 6.24 -26.37 3.20
N ARG A 257 6.54 -27.45 2.48
CA ARG A 257 7.38 -28.56 3.00
C ARG A 257 8.79 -28.09 3.34
N LYS A 258 9.42 -27.32 2.44
CA LYS A 258 10.78 -26.79 2.65
C LYS A 258 10.79 -25.70 3.71
N TYR A 259 9.79 -24.82 3.68
CA TYR A 259 9.65 -23.71 4.61
C TYR A 259 9.45 -24.22 6.03
N SER A 260 8.50 -25.14 6.23
CA SER A 260 8.21 -25.71 7.55
C SER A 260 9.37 -26.51 8.13
N ASP A 261 10.15 -27.24 7.32
CA ASP A 261 11.36 -27.92 7.80
C ASP A 261 12.45 -26.93 8.25
N ALA A 262 12.61 -25.80 7.52
CA ALA A 262 13.53 -24.74 7.91
C ALA A 262 13.08 -24.02 9.21
N VAL A 263 11.79 -23.72 9.34
CA VAL A 263 11.23 -23.13 10.57
C VAL A 263 11.37 -24.10 11.75
N LEU A 264 11.07 -25.39 11.56
CA LEU A 264 11.26 -26.42 12.58
C LEU A 264 12.71 -26.48 13.07
N THR A 265 13.66 -26.42 12.14
CA THR A 265 15.09 -26.37 12.46
C THR A 265 15.45 -25.12 13.25
N LYS A 266 14.92 -23.96 12.87
CA LYS A 266 15.12 -22.67 13.57
C LYS A 266 14.53 -22.68 14.99
N CYS A 267 13.41 -23.36 15.18
CA CYS A 267 12.72 -23.52 16.46
C CYS A 267 13.28 -24.69 17.30
N GLY A 268 14.50 -25.16 17.02
CA GLY A 268 15.16 -26.20 17.82
C GLY A 268 14.48 -27.58 17.74
N GLY A 269 13.68 -27.83 16.70
CA GLY A 269 12.93 -29.08 16.53
C GLY A 269 11.60 -29.13 17.27
N ASP A 270 11.15 -28.05 17.92
CA ASP A 270 9.84 -27.99 18.57
C ASP A 270 8.72 -27.72 17.54
N PRO A 271 7.85 -28.71 17.26
CA PRO A 271 6.80 -28.55 16.26
C PRO A 271 5.68 -27.60 16.70
N LYS A 272 5.45 -27.41 18.01
CA LYS A 272 4.43 -26.49 18.55
C LYS A 272 4.84 -25.05 18.29
N VAL A 273 6.06 -24.70 18.68
CA VAL A 273 6.63 -23.36 18.45
C VAL A 273 6.77 -23.08 16.95
N ALA A 274 7.21 -24.07 16.17
CA ALA A 274 7.34 -23.92 14.72
C ALA A 274 5.99 -23.71 14.02
N LEU A 275 4.93 -24.41 14.44
CA LEU A 275 3.59 -24.23 13.86
C LEU A 275 3.06 -22.82 14.13
N GLN A 276 3.17 -22.34 15.36
CA GLN A 276 2.78 -20.96 15.72
C GLN A 276 3.56 -19.91 14.94
N GLN A 277 4.87 -20.11 14.74
CA GLN A 277 5.68 -19.22 13.93
C GLN A 277 5.20 -19.20 12.46
N ILE A 278 4.87 -20.36 11.87
CA ILE A 278 4.38 -20.43 10.49
C ILE A 278 3.06 -19.67 10.33
N ILE A 279 2.11 -19.83 11.27
CA ILE A 279 0.85 -19.08 11.26
C ILE A 279 1.14 -17.58 11.33
N SER A 280 1.97 -17.15 12.29
CA SER A 280 2.35 -15.74 12.46
C SER A 280 3.04 -15.15 11.22
N ASP A 281 3.91 -15.92 10.56
CA ASP A 281 4.60 -15.49 9.35
C ASP A 281 3.63 -15.26 8.19
N PHE A 282 2.65 -16.14 7.99
CA PHE A 282 1.65 -15.97 6.93
C PHE A 282 0.69 -14.82 7.22
N SER A 283 0.22 -14.65 8.46
CA SER A 283 -0.59 -13.49 8.85
C SER A 283 0.17 -12.17 8.65
N ALA A 284 1.47 -12.13 9.00
CA ALA A 284 2.31 -10.96 8.74
C ALA A 284 2.53 -10.72 7.24
N LEU A 285 2.67 -11.78 6.42
CA LEU A 285 2.79 -11.64 4.97
C LEU A 285 1.50 -11.11 4.35
N LEU A 286 0.33 -11.57 4.76
CA LEU A 286 -0.96 -11.06 4.29
C LEU A 286 -1.10 -9.56 4.60
N GLY A 287 -0.92 -9.19 5.89
CA GLY A 287 -1.06 -7.79 6.34
C GLY A 287 -0.06 -6.84 5.69
N ASN A 288 1.21 -7.25 5.53
CA ASN A 288 2.25 -6.41 4.93
C ASN A 288 2.11 -6.27 3.40
N ASN A 289 1.32 -7.11 2.73
CA ASN A 289 1.15 -7.10 1.28
C ASN A 289 -0.25 -6.68 0.83
N GLY A 290 -1.09 -6.17 1.75
CA GLY A 290 -2.37 -5.55 1.44
C GLY A 290 -3.49 -6.53 1.08
N TYR A 291 -3.36 -7.80 1.47
CA TYR A 291 -4.42 -8.79 1.35
C TYR A 291 -5.49 -8.54 2.42
N THR A 292 -6.75 -8.72 2.06
CA THR A 292 -7.85 -8.79 3.03
C THR A 292 -8.02 -10.22 3.50
N PHE A 293 -8.00 -10.45 4.80
CA PHE A 293 -8.12 -11.78 5.38
C PHE A 293 -8.64 -11.67 6.82
N ASP A 294 -9.21 -12.75 7.32
CA ASP A 294 -9.45 -12.97 8.73
C ASP A 294 -8.36 -13.90 9.32
N GLU A 295 -7.99 -13.72 10.58
CA GLU A 295 -6.91 -14.50 11.20
C GLU A 295 -7.22 -16.01 11.24
N GLY A 296 -8.50 -16.38 11.34
CA GLY A 296 -8.96 -17.76 11.39
C GLY A 296 -8.71 -18.52 10.08
N ALA A 297 -8.89 -17.88 8.93
CA ALA A 297 -8.59 -18.47 7.62
C ALA A 297 -7.10 -18.80 7.44
N ALA A 298 -6.21 -17.93 7.91
CA ALA A 298 -4.77 -18.17 7.86
C ALA A 298 -4.37 -19.35 8.74
N GLU A 299 -4.90 -19.42 9.97
CA GLU A 299 -4.70 -20.52 10.89
C GLU A 299 -5.26 -21.84 10.31
N PHE A 300 -6.51 -21.84 9.85
CA PHE A 300 -7.16 -22.99 9.25
C PHE A 300 -6.37 -23.54 8.05
N TYR A 301 -5.96 -22.67 7.11
CA TYR A 301 -5.20 -23.13 5.95
C TYR A 301 -3.88 -23.78 6.36
N VAL A 302 -3.16 -23.23 7.33
CA VAL A 302 -1.91 -23.83 7.84
C VAL A 302 -2.18 -25.19 8.49
N ILE A 303 -3.23 -25.32 9.30
CA ILE A 303 -3.59 -26.60 9.93
C ILE A 303 -4.05 -27.62 8.88
N GLU A 304 -4.79 -27.21 7.85
CA GLU A 304 -5.17 -28.09 6.73
C GLU A 304 -3.94 -28.61 5.97
N GLN A 305 -2.94 -27.76 5.75
CA GLN A 305 -1.68 -28.16 5.12
C GLN A 305 -0.83 -29.06 6.03
N LEU A 306 -0.97 -28.96 7.35
CA LEU A 306 -0.40 -29.90 8.31
C LEU A 306 -1.03 -31.28 8.17
N VAL A 307 -2.35 -31.36 8.12
CA VAL A 307 -3.11 -32.59 7.88
C VAL A 307 -2.70 -33.22 6.55
N LYS A 308 -2.62 -32.43 5.46
CA LYS A 308 -2.17 -32.91 4.12
C LYS A 308 -0.68 -33.25 4.01
N CYS A 309 0.03 -33.28 5.12
CA CYS A 309 1.45 -33.57 5.19
C CYS A 309 2.36 -32.61 4.39
N ASN A 310 1.88 -31.41 4.06
CA ASN A 310 2.67 -30.37 3.41
C ASN A 310 3.45 -29.50 4.39
N ILE A 311 3.08 -29.53 5.67
CA ILE A 311 3.86 -28.93 6.76
C ILE A 311 4.50 -30.04 7.59
N PHE A 312 5.80 -29.94 7.85
CA PHE A 312 6.61 -30.95 8.55
C PHE A 312 6.50 -32.36 7.94
N PRO A 313 6.91 -32.60 6.68
CA PRO A 313 6.80 -33.93 6.07
C PRO A 313 7.55 -35.02 6.88
N TYR A 314 7.15 -36.28 6.73
CA TYR A 314 7.94 -37.40 7.28
C TYR A 314 9.28 -37.47 6.54
N LYS A 315 10.38 -37.64 7.27
CA LYS A 315 11.61 -38.13 6.67
C LYS A 315 11.35 -39.60 6.36
N GLU A 316 11.35 -39.99 5.09
CA GLU A 316 11.36 -41.41 4.74
C GLU A 316 12.56 -42.03 5.47
N VAL A 317 12.28 -42.90 6.44
CA VAL A 317 13.32 -43.75 7.01
C VAL A 317 13.70 -44.67 5.87
N SER A 318 14.88 -44.46 5.29
CA SER A 318 15.47 -45.44 4.38
C SER A 318 15.51 -46.77 5.13
N VAL A 319 14.65 -47.70 4.74
CA VAL A 319 14.68 -49.07 5.24
C VAL A 319 16.02 -49.64 4.76
N ALA A 320 16.97 -49.74 5.69
CA ALA A 320 18.25 -50.40 5.48
C ALA A 320 18.07 -51.93 5.49
#